data_AF-S4P5U2-F1
#
_entry.id   AF-S4P5U2-F1
#
_cell.length_a   1.000
_cell.length_b   1.000
_cell.length_c   1.000
_cell.angle_alpha   90.00
_cell.angle_beta   90.00
_cell.angle_gamma   90.00
#
_symmetry.space_group_name_H-M   'P 1'
#
loop_
_entity.id
_entity.type
_entity.pdbx_description
1 polymer ?
#
loop_
_entity_poly.entity_id
_entity_poly.type
_entity_poly.pdbx_seq_one_letter_code
_entity_poly.pdbx_strand_id
1 'polypeptide(L)'
;QTSITVKDITNTEHLDSTALTSVPDDNPTESVDIERQYPPITSSSTRRAYKNEFATLYTEYQSLYARVAQVAALFTQLEQQLKRAEPKSPQHRKIELHIVEEYHRMRNDVEYQRERRRVNYLHRKLNHIKRMVHQYDQLRNLKPERVSTASTTQAY
;
A
#
# COMPACT_ATOMS: atom_id res chain seq x y z
N GLN A 1 13.57 16.06 -28.11
CA GLN A 1 12.10 16.12 -27.97
C GLN A 1 11.70 14.94 -27.09
N THR A 2 11.66 15.16 -25.77
CA THR A 2 11.44 14.10 -24.76
C THR A 2 10.26 14.53 -23.90
N SER A 3 9.06 14.14 -24.34
CA SER A 3 7.84 14.25 -23.56
C SER A 3 7.89 13.25 -22.42
N ILE A 4 8.08 13.73 -21.20
CA ILE A 4 7.76 12.97 -19.98
C ILE A 4 6.31 13.31 -19.67
N THR A 5 5.45 12.30 -19.63
CA THR A 5 4.01 12.50 -19.50
C THR A 5 3.56 12.07 -18.10
N VAL A 6 2.47 12.66 -17.58
CA VAL A 6 1.90 12.38 -16.24
C VAL A 6 1.67 10.88 -15.98
N LYS A 7 1.45 10.09 -17.05
CA LYS A 7 1.29 8.63 -16.98
C LYS A 7 2.56 7.88 -16.61
N ASP A 8 3.74 8.44 -16.87
CA ASP A 8 5.03 7.88 -16.47
C ASP A 8 5.28 8.02 -14.95
N ILE A 9 4.45 8.82 -14.27
CA ILE A 9 4.62 9.22 -12.88
C ILE A 9 3.62 8.50 -11.96
N THR A 10 2.49 8.01 -12.49
CA THR A 10 1.31 7.72 -11.66
C THR A 10 0.69 6.32 -11.75
N ASN A 11 1.18 5.41 -12.60
CA ASN A 11 0.58 4.09 -12.88
C ASN A 11 -0.05 3.38 -11.66
N THR A 12 -1.39 3.34 -11.49
CA THR A 12 -2.21 2.25 -10.89
C THR A 12 -3.71 2.57 -10.84
N GLU A 13 -4.53 1.52 -10.92
CA GLU A 13 -5.79 1.27 -10.18
C GLU A 13 -5.71 -0.23 -9.73
N HIS A 14 -6.21 -0.76 -8.60
CA HIS A 14 -7.36 -0.40 -7.75
C HIS A 14 -7.27 -1.09 -6.36
N LEU A 15 -7.37 -0.30 -5.29
CA LEU A 15 -8.33 -0.46 -4.18
C LEU A 15 -8.48 0.96 -3.61
N ASP A 16 -9.37 1.68 -4.30
CA ASP A 16 -9.81 3.07 -4.12
C ASP A 16 -8.71 4.14 -4.04
N SER A 17 -8.16 4.33 -5.24
CA SER A 17 -7.56 5.53 -5.82
C SER A 17 -7.61 6.82 -5.00
N THR A 18 -6.52 7.07 -4.28
CA THR A 18 -5.98 8.43 -4.06
C THR A 18 -4.48 8.40 -4.31
N ALA A 19 -4.14 8.38 -5.61
CA ALA A 19 -2.94 8.93 -6.25
C ALA A 19 -1.61 8.86 -5.48
N LEU A 20 -1.01 7.67 -5.37
CA LEU A 20 0.45 7.51 -5.29
C LEU A 20 0.87 6.10 -5.72
N THR A 21 1.17 5.95 -6.99
CA THR A 21 1.69 4.71 -7.60
C THR A 21 2.58 5.12 -8.78
N SER A 22 3.65 4.48 -9.22
CA SER A 22 4.35 3.26 -8.88
C SER A 22 5.79 3.46 -9.35
N VAL A 23 6.79 3.29 -8.49
CA VAL A 23 8.14 2.92 -8.94
C VAL A 23 8.23 1.42 -8.70
N PRO A 24 8.72 0.61 -9.65
CA PRO A 24 9.02 -0.79 -9.38
C PRO A 24 10.23 -0.83 -8.44
N ASP A 25 10.00 -0.56 -7.17
CA ASP A 25 10.84 -1.11 -6.11
C ASP A 25 10.37 -2.55 -5.86
N ASP A 26 10.16 -3.30 -6.95
CA ASP A 26 9.82 -4.72 -6.88
C ASP A 26 11.10 -5.38 -6.41
N ASN A 27 11.30 -5.37 -5.09
CA ASN A 27 12.37 -6.07 -4.43
C ASN A 27 11.85 -7.51 -4.25
N PRO A 28 12.11 -8.42 -5.20
CA PRO A 28 11.60 -9.78 -5.14
C PRO A 28 12.03 -10.49 -3.86
N THR A 29 13.17 -10.09 -3.28
CA THR A 29 13.65 -10.57 -1.99
C THR A 29 12.65 -10.29 -0.87
N GLU A 30 12.14 -9.06 -0.77
CA GLU A 30 11.14 -8.71 0.25
C GLU A 30 9.84 -9.47 0.07
N SER A 31 9.40 -9.67 -1.18
CA SER A 31 8.20 -10.45 -1.48
C SER A 31 8.37 -11.91 -1.03
N VAL A 32 9.52 -12.53 -1.34
CA VAL A 32 9.85 -13.90 -0.90
C VAL A 32 9.93 -13.99 0.62
N ASP A 33 10.50 -12.99 1.29
CA ASP A 33 10.61 -12.95 2.75
C ASP A 33 9.24 -12.81 3.43
N ILE A 34 8.35 -11.98 2.87
CA ILE A 34 6.96 -11.87 3.36
C ILE A 34 6.25 -13.22 3.23
N GLU A 35 6.39 -13.92 2.10
CA GLU A 35 5.76 -15.24 1.90
C GLU A 35 6.31 -16.30 2.87
N ARG A 36 7.62 -16.26 3.16
CA ARG A 36 8.25 -17.13 4.15
C ARG A 36 7.79 -16.83 5.57
N GLN A 37 7.64 -15.55 5.92
CA GLN A 37 7.21 -15.12 7.26
C GLN A 37 5.71 -15.35 7.50
N TYR A 38 4.89 -15.31 6.44
CA TYR A 38 3.44 -15.45 6.51
C TYR A 38 2.92 -16.61 5.65
N PRO A 39 3.25 -17.88 5.97
CA PRO A 39 2.75 -19.01 5.21
C PRO A 39 1.21 -19.14 5.28
N PRO A 40 0.60 -19.98 4.41
CA PRO A 40 -0.82 -20.28 4.48
C PRO A 40 -1.28 -20.70 5.87
N ILE A 41 -2.38 -20.10 6.32
CA ILE A 41 -2.92 -20.32 7.68
C ILE A 41 -3.55 -21.71 7.76
N THR A 42 -3.17 -22.47 8.79
CA THR A 42 -3.68 -23.83 9.04
C THR A 42 -4.57 -23.94 10.27
N SER A 43 -4.64 -22.89 11.11
CA SER A 43 -5.36 -22.93 12.39
C SER A 43 -6.01 -21.60 12.77
N SER A 44 -7.03 -21.66 13.62
CA SER A 44 -7.75 -20.49 14.11
C SER A 44 -6.90 -19.60 15.03
N SER A 45 -5.91 -20.17 15.73
CA SER A 45 -4.96 -19.42 16.53
C SER A 45 -4.01 -18.61 15.63
N THR A 46 -3.44 -19.23 14.60
CA THR A 46 -2.60 -18.53 13.60
C THR A 46 -3.39 -17.42 12.89
N ARG A 47 -4.66 -17.67 12.53
CA ARG A 47 -5.54 -16.64 11.96
C ARG A 47 -5.70 -15.43 12.87
N ARG A 48 -5.89 -15.66 14.18
CA ARG A 48 -6.02 -14.58 15.17
C ARG A 48 -4.72 -13.79 15.30
N ALA A 49 -3.57 -14.47 15.32
CA ALA A 49 -2.27 -13.82 15.36
C ALA A 49 -2.06 -12.90 14.14
N TYR A 50 -2.36 -13.38 12.93
CA TYR A 50 -2.22 -12.59 11.70
C TYR A 50 -3.14 -11.35 11.71
N LYS A 51 -4.37 -11.50 12.20
CA LYS A 51 -5.30 -10.36 12.34
C LYS A 51 -4.80 -9.32 13.33
N ASN A 52 -4.26 -9.75 14.47
CA ASN A 52 -3.72 -8.82 15.48
C ASN A 52 -2.50 -8.08 14.94
N GLU A 53 -1.58 -8.79 14.29
CA GLU A 53 -0.40 -8.16 13.69
C GLU A 53 -0.78 -7.21 12.55
N PHE A 54 -1.75 -7.58 11.71
CA PHE A 54 -2.29 -6.68 10.69
C PHE A 54 -2.76 -5.35 11.31
N ALA A 55 -3.49 -5.39 12.43
CA ALA A 55 -3.98 -4.18 13.08
C ALA A 55 -2.81 -3.27 13.55
N THR A 56 -1.78 -3.84 14.14
CA THR A 56 -0.58 -3.10 14.58
C THR A 56 0.20 -2.52 13.39
N LEU A 57 0.38 -3.28 12.32
CA LEU A 57 1.09 -2.81 11.13
C LEU A 57 0.29 -1.76 10.36
N TYR A 58 -1.04 -1.85 10.40
CA TYR A 58 -1.92 -0.91 9.71
C TYR A 58 -1.87 0.47 10.36
N THR A 59 -1.79 0.57 11.69
CA THR A 59 -1.65 1.87 12.35
C THR A 59 -0.31 2.54 12.00
N GLU A 60 0.79 1.76 11.95
CA GLU A 60 2.09 2.25 11.47
C GLU A 60 1.98 2.74 10.02
N TYR A 61 1.39 1.93 9.14
CA TYR A 61 1.16 2.26 7.74
C TYR A 61 0.40 3.58 7.57
N GLN A 62 -0.72 3.76 8.28
CA GLN A 62 -1.52 4.99 8.19
C GLN A 62 -0.71 6.23 8.59
N SER A 63 0.07 6.14 9.67
CA SER A 63 0.89 7.26 10.14
C SER A 63 1.98 7.68 9.15
N LEU A 64 2.64 6.70 8.52
CA LEU A 64 3.66 6.95 7.50
C LEU A 64 3.04 7.45 6.19
N TYR A 65 1.94 6.82 5.78
CA TYR A 65 1.22 7.20 4.58
C TYR A 65 0.74 8.65 4.64
N ALA A 66 0.23 9.10 5.79
CA ALA A 66 -0.19 10.49 5.99
C ALA A 66 0.95 11.50 5.72
N ARG A 67 2.19 11.17 6.09
CA ARG A 67 3.37 12.02 5.82
C ARG A 67 3.75 12.00 4.34
N VAL A 68 3.81 10.83 3.73
CA VAL A 68 4.14 10.69 2.31
C VAL A 68 3.07 11.37 1.42
N ALA A 69 1.80 11.29 1.81
CA ALA A 69 0.68 11.90 1.10
C ALA A 69 0.70 13.43 1.10
N GLN A 70 1.32 14.08 2.10
CA GLN A 70 1.48 15.54 2.11
C GLN A 70 2.32 16.03 0.93
N VAL A 71 3.37 15.28 0.59
CA VAL A 71 4.22 15.59 -0.56
C VAL A 71 3.42 15.45 -1.86
N ALA A 72 2.60 14.40 -2.00
CA ALA A 72 1.70 14.23 -3.14
C ALA A 72 0.69 15.39 -3.28
N ALA A 73 0.13 15.84 -2.14
CA ALA A 73 -0.80 16.95 -2.09
C ALA A 73 -0.13 18.27 -2.54
N LEU A 74 1.12 18.51 -2.13
CA LEU A 74 1.90 19.67 -2.59
C LEU A 74 2.03 19.69 -4.12
N PHE A 75 2.45 18.58 -4.73
CA PHE A 75 2.59 18.51 -6.20
C PHE A 75 1.25 18.66 -6.91
N THR A 76 0.18 18.08 -6.36
CA THR A 76 -1.18 18.24 -6.88
C THR A 76 -1.60 19.71 -6.86
N GLN A 77 -1.31 20.43 -5.77
CA GLN A 77 -1.61 21.85 -5.67
C GLN A 77 -0.80 22.68 -6.69
N LEU A 78 0.51 22.42 -6.81
CA LEU A 78 1.36 23.13 -7.76
C LEU A 78 0.91 22.88 -9.21
N GLU A 79 0.51 21.67 -9.54
CA GLU A 79 -0.03 21.34 -10.85
C GLU A 79 -1.34 22.09 -11.14
N GLN A 80 -2.23 22.19 -10.16
CA GLN A 80 -3.47 22.97 -10.30
C GLN A 80 -3.18 24.47 -10.47
N GLN A 81 -2.20 25.01 -9.75
CA GLN A 81 -1.77 26.40 -9.92
C GLN A 81 -1.19 26.63 -11.32
N LEU A 82 -0.36 25.70 -11.80
CA LEU A 82 0.24 25.77 -13.13
C LEU A 82 -0.83 25.79 -14.22
N LYS A 83 -1.82 24.89 -14.13
CA LYS A 83 -2.96 24.81 -15.06
C LYS A 83 -3.81 26.07 -15.10
N ARG A 84 -3.88 26.83 -13.99
CA ARG A 84 -4.63 28.09 -13.89
C ARG A 84 -3.84 29.30 -14.35
N ALA A 85 -2.50 29.23 -14.38
CA ALA A 85 -1.65 30.32 -14.79
C ALA A 85 -1.66 30.49 -16.32
N GLU A 86 -1.60 31.74 -16.79
CA GLU A 86 -1.50 32.01 -18.22
C GLU A 86 -0.19 31.42 -18.80
N PRO A 87 -0.24 30.63 -19.88
CA PRO A 87 0.94 30.02 -20.47
C PRO A 87 2.01 31.06 -20.81
N LYS A 88 3.28 30.74 -20.53
CA LYS A 88 4.45 31.62 -20.76
C LYS A 88 4.48 32.91 -19.95
N SER A 89 3.52 33.12 -19.03
CA SER A 89 3.58 34.25 -18.10
C SER A 89 4.74 34.08 -17.10
N PRO A 90 5.23 35.18 -16.51
CA PRO A 90 6.21 35.10 -15.42
C PRO A 90 5.73 34.23 -14.25
N GLN A 91 4.42 34.22 -13.97
CA GLN A 91 3.82 33.40 -12.92
C GLN A 91 3.87 31.91 -13.27
N HIS A 92 3.55 31.53 -14.50
CA HIS A 92 3.66 30.15 -14.97
C HIS A 92 5.09 29.63 -14.81
N ARG A 93 6.09 30.40 -15.24
CA ARG A 93 7.51 30.04 -15.10
C ARG A 93 7.95 29.89 -13.65
N LYS A 94 7.45 30.75 -12.74
CA LYS A 94 7.73 30.64 -11.30
C LYS A 94 7.20 29.32 -10.72
N ILE A 95 5.99 28.91 -11.11
CA ILE A 95 5.39 27.65 -10.64
C ILE A 95 6.19 26.46 -11.19
N GLU A 96 6.60 26.48 -12.46
CA GLU A 96 7.46 25.43 -13.03
C GLU A 96 8.78 25.27 -12.28
N LEU A 97 9.45 26.39 -11.98
CA LEU A 97 10.70 26.38 -11.20
C LEU A 97 10.46 25.81 -9.79
N HIS A 98 9.37 26.21 -9.14
CA HIS A 98 9.04 25.73 -7.80
C HIS A 98 8.79 24.21 -7.79
N ILE A 99 8.08 23.68 -8.80
CA ILE A 99 7.89 22.23 -8.96
C ILE A 99 9.24 21.50 -9.06
N VAL A 100 10.17 22.02 -9.87
CA VAL A 100 11.50 21.42 -10.05
C VAL A 100 12.30 21.44 -8.75
N GLU A 101 12.28 22.56 -8.01
CA GLU A 101 12.95 22.70 -6.72
C GLU A 101 12.41 21.73 -5.66
N GLU A 102 11.09 21.65 -5.50
CA GLU A 102 10.46 20.72 -4.56
C GLU A 102 10.74 19.26 -4.95
N TYR A 103 10.75 18.95 -6.25
CA TYR A 103 11.11 17.61 -6.71
C TYR A 103 12.54 17.24 -6.31
N HIS A 104 13.52 18.11 -6.56
CA HIS A 104 14.90 17.86 -6.17
C HIS A 104 15.06 17.75 -4.65
N ARG A 105 14.35 18.59 -3.88
CA ARG A 105 14.35 18.54 -2.42
C ARG A 105 13.86 17.18 -1.93
N MET A 106 12.68 16.74 -2.37
CA MET A 106 12.08 15.47 -1.95
C MET A 106 12.85 14.26 -2.47
N ARG A 107 13.41 14.33 -3.69
CA ARG A 107 14.24 13.26 -4.24
C ARG A 107 15.49 13.01 -3.41
N ASN A 108 16.10 14.06 -2.88
CA ASN A 108 17.35 13.98 -2.12
C ASN A 108 17.12 13.86 -0.60
N ASP A 109 15.89 14.00 -0.12
CA ASP A 109 15.53 13.81 1.28
C ASP A 109 15.56 12.31 1.65
N VAL A 110 16.59 11.93 2.41
CA VAL A 110 16.83 10.55 2.83
C VAL A 110 15.70 10.00 3.69
N GLU A 111 15.14 10.81 4.60
CA GLU A 111 14.05 10.36 5.47
C GLU A 111 12.77 10.16 4.67
N TYR A 112 12.44 11.07 3.75
CA TYR A 112 11.29 10.89 2.86
C TYR A 112 11.43 9.61 2.01
N GLN A 113 12.61 9.35 1.42
CA GLN A 113 12.82 8.11 0.67
C GLN A 113 12.71 6.86 1.54
N ARG A 114 13.17 6.93 2.80
CA ARG A 114 13.04 5.85 3.77
C ARG A 114 11.57 5.59 4.13
N GLU A 115 10.80 6.64 4.40
CA GLU A 115 9.37 6.55 4.67
C GLU A 115 8.60 5.95 3.49
N ARG A 116 8.90 6.39 2.26
CA ARG A 116 8.32 5.81 1.04
C ARG A 116 8.59 4.32 0.90
N ARG A 117 9.85 3.89 1.07
CA ARG A 117 10.21 2.46 1.05
C ARG A 117 9.44 1.69 2.11
N ARG A 118 9.34 2.23 3.33
CA ARG A 118 8.61 1.59 4.43
C ARG A 118 7.11 1.46 4.14
N VAL A 119 6.47 2.50 3.60
CA VAL A 119 5.06 2.46 3.18
C VAL A 119 4.83 1.38 2.13
N ASN A 120 5.69 1.29 1.12
CA ASN A 120 5.59 0.25 0.08
C ASN A 120 5.72 -1.16 0.66
N TYR A 121 6.72 -1.38 1.51
CA TYR A 121 6.91 -2.66 2.20
C TYR A 121 5.68 -3.05 3.05
N LEU A 122 5.20 -2.11 3.88
CA LEU A 122 4.02 -2.33 4.71
C LEU A 122 2.78 -2.62 3.86
N HIS A 123 2.61 -1.92 2.73
CA HIS A 123 1.51 -2.17 1.80
C HIS A 123 1.52 -3.61 1.28
N ARG A 124 2.67 -4.11 0.81
CA ARG A 124 2.82 -5.50 0.35
C ARG A 124 2.54 -6.51 1.45
N LYS A 125 3.16 -6.30 2.63
CA LYS A 125 3.00 -7.17 3.79
C LYS A 125 1.56 -7.24 4.27
N LEU A 126 0.88 -6.10 4.38
CA LEU A 126 -0.54 -6.02 4.77
C LEU A 126 -1.44 -6.73 3.76
N ASN A 127 -1.24 -6.51 2.45
CA ASN A 127 -2.00 -7.20 1.41
C ASN A 127 -1.79 -8.71 1.45
N HIS A 128 -0.56 -9.17 1.65
CA HIS A 128 -0.26 -10.59 1.78
C HIS A 128 -0.97 -11.21 3.00
N ILE A 129 -0.86 -10.58 4.18
CA ILE A 129 -1.54 -11.05 5.40
C ILE A 129 -3.06 -11.09 5.21
N LYS A 130 -3.63 -10.03 4.61
CA LYS A 130 -5.07 -9.96 4.30
C LYS A 130 -5.49 -11.13 3.38
N ARG A 131 -4.69 -11.44 2.36
CA ARG A 131 -4.92 -12.58 1.45
C ARG A 131 -4.88 -13.91 2.20
N MET A 132 -3.89 -14.14 3.08
CA MET A 132 -3.80 -15.37 3.87
C MET A 132 -5.01 -15.58 4.79
N VAL A 133 -5.46 -14.52 5.47
CA VAL A 133 -6.67 -14.56 6.30
C VAL A 133 -7.91 -14.84 5.46
N HIS A 134 -8.06 -14.17 4.32
CA HIS A 134 -9.19 -14.36 3.42
C HIS A 134 -9.28 -15.80 2.88
N GLN A 135 -8.16 -16.36 2.42
CA GLN A 135 -8.10 -17.73 1.92
C GLN A 135 -8.49 -18.76 3.00
N TYR A 136 -8.01 -18.59 4.23
CA TYR A 136 -8.39 -19.46 5.34
C TYR A 136 -9.90 -19.39 5.67
N ASP A 137 -10.46 -18.18 5.71
CA ASP A 137 -11.87 -17.98 6.00
C ASP A 137 -12.76 -18.59 4.90
N GLN A 138 -12.38 -18.44 3.63
CA GLN A 138 -13.06 -19.09 2.50
C GLN A 138 -13.04 -20.62 2.63
N LEU A 139 -11.88 -21.22 2.91
CA LEU A 139 -11.75 -22.67 3.06
C LEU A 139 -12.58 -23.23 4.23
N ARG A 140 -12.71 -22.47 5.32
CA ARG A 140 -13.57 -22.85 6.46
C ARG A 140 -15.05 -22.70 6.16
N ASN A 141 -15.44 -21.67 5.41
CA ASN A 141 -16.84 -21.47 5.02
C ASN A 141 -17.31 -22.51 3.98
N LEU A 142 -16.38 -23.05 3.17
CA LEU A 142 -16.65 -24.09 2.18
C LEU A 142 -16.70 -25.52 2.76
N LYS A 143 -16.18 -25.73 3.98
CA LYS A 143 -16.33 -26.99 4.69
C LYS A 143 -17.50 -26.85 5.66
N PRO A 144 -18.72 -27.33 5.35
CA PRO A 144 -19.70 -27.54 6.40
C PRO A 144 -19.05 -28.47 7.42
N GLU A 145 -19.07 -28.02 8.67
CA GLU A 145 -18.65 -28.76 9.84
C GLU A 145 -19.13 -30.21 9.71
N ARG A 146 -18.20 -31.16 9.54
CA ARG A 146 -18.54 -32.58 9.77
C ARG A 146 -18.84 -32.64 11.26
N VAL A 147 -20.12 -32.51 11.58
CA VAL A 147 -20.66 -32.83 12.89
C VAL A 147 -20.26 -34.28 13.13
N SER A 148 -19.25 -34.49 13.97
CA SER A 148 -18.93 -35.81 14.48
C SER A 148 -20.10 -36.22 15.37
N THR A 149 -21.11 -36.82 14.77
CA THR A 149 -22.12 -37.61 15.47
C THR A 149 -21.42 -38.87 15.98
N ALA A 150 -20.75 -38.75 17.13
CA ALA A 150 -20.47 -39.90 17.95
C ALA A 150 -21.76 -40.25 18.69
N SER A 151 -22.47 -41.22 18.13
CA SER A 151 -23.53 -41.97 18.80
C SER A 151 -23.04 -42.51 20.15
N THR A 152 -23.81 -42.25 21.20
CA THR A 152 -23.90 -43.14 22.37
C THR A 152 -25.37 -43.45 22.63
N THR A 153 -25.84 -44.49 21.95
CA THR A 153 -26.80 -45.51 22.41
C THR A 153 -26.53 -45.82 23.90
N GLN A 154 -27.47 -46.00 24.82
CA GLN A 154 -28.67 -46.83 24.77
C GLN A 154 -29.52 -46.59 26.04
N ALA A 155 -30.82 -46.84 25.91
CA ALA A 155 -31.78 -47.00 26.99
C ALA A 155 -31.34 -48.03 28.05
N TYR A 156 -31.57 -47.72 29.33
CA TYR A 156 -32.52 -48.38 30.24
C TYR A 156 -32.72 -47.48 31.47
#